data_AF-A0A101WYZ6-F1
#
_entry.id   AF-A0A101WYZ6-F1
#
_cell.length_a   1.000
_cell.length_b   1.000
_cell.length_c   1.000
_cell.angle_alpha   90.00
_cell.angle_beta   90.00
_cell.angle_gamma   90.00
#
_symmetry.space_group_name_H-M   'P 1'
#
loop_
_entity.id
_entity.type
_entity.pdbx_description
1 polymer ?
#
loop_
_entity_poly.entity_id
_entity_poly.type
_entity_poly.pdbx_seq_one_letter_code
_entity_poly.pdbx_strand_id
1 'polypeptide(L)'
;MVTGASIFIYETPIWDPILLASLAIPNPIIADTAIFLMMLGVLFVNIYADTVGPAYDFANIYPGKLSWFAGAVIVTLIAAALQSWSYYFNAVSYVENWLITYGVVLGAVEGIIIFDYAAIRRFRLSLYDNYIPQGRFRYWKGINPAAFISFVITMILVFPPNYYGIPITQLYPGQAWVYQNGWISSIVIAGIIYLILMKFWVMPRYQPEVIGDFKNGFNAPDEAYIFGVKDHPAYKIALEYIQQAQQQGQMTGD
;
A
#
# COMPACT_ATOMS: atom_id res chain seq x y z
N MET A 1 19.97 -11.99 4.34
CA MET A 1 21.10 -11.30 3.67
C MET A 1 21.75 -12.29 2.71
N VAL A 2 21.90 -11.93 1.44
CA VAL A 2 22.36 -12.86 0.38
C VAL A 2 23.85 -13.20 0.50
N THR A 3 24.66 -12.34 1.11
CA THR A 3 26.12 -12.52 1.25
C THR A 3 26.57 -12.97 2.66
N GLY A 4 25.64 -13.42 3.52
CA GLY A 4 25.95 -13.75 4.92
C GLY A 4 27.01 -14.84 5.11
N ALA A 5 27.19 -15.72 4.12
CA ALA A 5 28.24 -16.73 4.10
C ALA A 5 29.66 -16.15 4.07
N SER A 6 29.84 -14.89 3.62
CA SER A 6 31.15 -14.24 3.56
C SER A 6 31.83 -14.14 4.92
N ILE A 7 31.08 -13.97 6.01
CA ILE A 7 31.61 -13.90 7.37
C ILE A 7 32.29 -15.21 7.76
N PHE A 8 31.75 -16.34 7.33
CA PHE A 8 32.30 -17.66 7.65
C PHE A 8 33.50 -18.03 6.77
N ILE A 9 33.57 -17.51 5.54
CA ILE A 9 34.60 -17.87 4.55
C ILE A 9 35.78 -16.88 4.57
N TYR A 10 35.49 -15.58 4.68
CA TYR A 10 36.45 -14.48 4.56
C TYR A 10 36.69 -13.74 5.87
N GLU A 11 36.10 -14.21 6.98
CA GLU A 11 36.17 -13.60 8.33
C GLU A 11 35.76 -12.12 8.39
N THR A 12 35.18 -11.62 7.30
CA THR A 12 34.81 -10.22 7.09
C THR A 12 33.46 -10.15 6.38
N PRO A 13 32.58 -9.23 6.77
CA PRO A 13 31.29 -9.07 6.12
C PRO A 13 31.46 -8.37 4.77
N ILE A 14 31.36 -9.15 3.69
CA ILE A 14 31.31 -8.63 2.32
C ILE A 14 29.85 -8.45 1.94
N TRP A 15 29.37 -7.20 1.93
CA TRP A 15 27.98 -6.86 1.61
C TRP A 15 27.76 -6.61 0.12
N ASP A 16 28.82 -6.26 -0.62
CA ASP A 16 28.77 -6.07 -2.07
C ASP A 16 28.81 -7.43 -2.78
N PRO A 17 27.71 -7.86 -3.45
CA PRO A 17 27.66 -9.13 -4.14
C PRO A 17 28.55 -9.18 -5.39
N ILE A 18 28.89 -8.03 -6.00
CA ILE A 18 29.80 -7.97 -7.15
C ILE A 18 31.22 -8.27 -6.66
N LEU A 19 31.63 -7.65 -5.56
CA LEU A 19 32.91 -7.93 -4.91
C LEU A 19 33.00 -9.38 -4.42
N LEU A 20 31.91 -9.91 -3.85
CA LEU A 20 31.91 -11.31 -3.41
C LEU A 20 32.04 -12.26 -4.59
N ALA A 21 31.34 -12.02 -5.70
CA ALA A 21 31.44 -12.85 -6.90
C ALA A 21 32.85 -12.84 -7.51
N SER A 22 33.50 -11.68 -7.55
CA SER A 22 34.86 -11.55 -8.09
C SER A 22 35.92 -12.21 -7.21
N LEU A 23 35.72 -12.25 -5.89
CA LEU A 23 36.63 -12.91 -4.95
C LEU A 23 36.37 -14.42 -4.82
N ALA A 24 35.12 -14.86 -4.97
CA ALA A 24 34.72 -16.25 -4.75
C ALA A 24 34.88 -17.15 -5.98
N ILE A 25 34.90 -16.59 -7.19
CA ILE A 25 34.96 -17.35 -8.44
C ILE A 25 36.36 -17.20 -9.07
N PRO A 26 37.22 -18.24 -9.01
CA PRO A 26 38.61 -18.13 -9.48
C PRO A 26 38.75 -17.96 -11.00
N ASN A 27 37.79 -18.48 -11.77
CA ASN A 27 37.83 -18.40 -13.23
C ASN A 27 37.20 -17.06 -13.69
N PRO A 28 37.97 -16.16 -14.33
CA PRO A 28 37.49 -14.83 -14.69
C PRO A 28 36.30 -14.87 -15.66
N ILE A 29 36.27 -15.81 -16.60
CA ILE A 29 35.17 -15.94 -17.57
C ILE A 29 33.86 -16.30 -16.85
N ILE A 30 33.95 -17.19 -15.86
CA ILE A 30 32.78 -17.61 -15.07
C ILE A 30 32.34 -16.46 -14.15
N ALA A 31 33.28 -15.73 -13.55
CA ALA A 31 33.01 -14.58 -12.70
C ALA A 31 32.28 -13.46 -13.49
N ASP A 32 32.81 -13.09 -14.66
CA ASP A 32 32.22 -12.06 -15.52
C ASP A 32 30.82 -12.46 -15.99
N THR A 33 30.65 -13.73 -16.38
CA THR A 33 29.33 -14.25 -16.79
C THR A 33 28.34 -14.19 -15.63
N ALA A 34 28.76 -14.58 -14.41
CA ALA A 34 27.90 -14.53 -13.23
C ALA A 34 27.50 -13.10 -12.87
N ILE A 35 28.44 -12.16 -12.89
CA ILE A 35 28.18 -10.73 -12.64
C ILE A 35 27.24 -10.17 -13.71
N PHE A 36 27.45 -10.50 -14.99
CA PHE A 36 26.55 -10.07 -16.07
C PHE A 36 25.13 -10.60 -15.90
N LEU A 37 24.97 -11.89 -15.58
CA LEU A 37 23.66 -12.48 -15.30
C LEU A 37 23.00 -11.85 -14.07
N MET A 38 23.79 -11.53 -13.04
CA MET A 38 23.31 -10.80 -11.87
C MET A 38 22.83 -9.39 -12.24
N MET A 39 23.60 -8.65 -13.04
CA MET A 39 23.21 -7.32 -13.54
C MET A 39 21.90 -7.38 -14.32
N LEU A 40 21.74 -8.38 -15.21
CA LEU A 40 20.49 -8.60 -15.93
C LEU A 40 19.33 -8.90 -14.99
N GLY A 41 19.54 -9.79 -14.01
CA GLY A 41 18.53 -10.12 -13.02
C GLY A 41 18.06 -8.89 -12.23
N VAL A 42 19.00 -8.07 -11.76
CA VAL A 42 18.71 -6.80 -11.08
C VAL A 42 17.95 -5.86 -12.00
N LEU A 43 18.39 -5.70 -13.26
CA LEU A 43 17.71 -4.85 -14.25
C LEU A 43 16.24 -5.26 -14.44
N PHE A 44 15.98 -6.55 -14.68
CA PHE A 44 14.62 -7.03 -14.92
C PHE A 44 13.72 -6.82 -13.70
N VAL A 45 14.18 -7.19 -12.50
CA VAL A 45 13.36 -7.06 -11.29
C VAL A 45 13.05 -5.59 -11.00
N ASN A 46 14.02 -4.66 -11.13
CA ASN A 46 13.78 -3.23 -10.89
C ASN A 46 12.78 -2.63 -11.89
N ILE A 47 12.85 -3.02 -13.17
CA ILE A 47 11.87 -2.53 -14.17
C ILE A 47 10.45 -2.93 -13.77
N TYR A 48 10.22 -4.20 -13.43
CA TYR A 48 8.89 -4.68 -13.10
C TYR A 48 8.40 -4.22 -11.72
N ALA A 49 9.26 -4.23 -10.70
CA ALA A 49 8.89 -3.89 -9.34
C ALA A 49 8.71 -2.37 -9.15
N ASP A 50 9.64 -1.56 -9.67
CA ASP A 50 9.74 -0.15 -9.28
C ASP A 50 9.35 0.83 -10.38
N THR A 51 9.26 0.40 -11.65
CA THR A 51 8.89 1.30 -12.76
C THR A 51 7.44 1.15 -13.16
N VAL A 52 6.93 -0.09 -13.25
CA VAL A 52 5.59 -0.36 -13.79
C VAL A 52 4.49 0.28 -12.95
N GLY A 53 4.50 0.09 -11.63
CA GLY A 53 3.49 0.66 -10.73
C GLY A 53 3.40 2.19 -10.82
N PRO A 54 4.50 2.91 -10.53
CA PRO A 54 4.52 4.37 -10.63
C PRO A 54 4.20 4.91 -12.02
N ALA A 55 4.58 4.20 -13.09
CA ALA A 55 4.22 4.59 -14.45
C ALA A 55 2.70 4.57 -14.69
N TYR A 56 2.00 3.56 -14.15
CA TYR A 56 0.54 3.52 -14.18
C TYR A 56 -0.10 4.55 -13.26
N ASP A 57 0.50 4.84 -12.10
CA ASP A 57 0.01 5.90 -11.21
C ASP A 57 0.00 7.26 -11.93
N PHE A 58 1.08 7.62 -12.63
CA PHE A 58 1.13 8.84 -13.44
C PHE A 58 0.10 8.85 -14.58
N ALA A 59 -0.09 7.71 -15.26
CA ALA A 59 -1.10 7.59 -16.31
C ALA A 59 -2.53 7.81 -15.76
N ASN A 60 -2.77 7.40 -14.51
CA ASN A 60 -4.06 7.56 -13.84
C ASN A 60 -4.32 8.98 -13.31
N ILE A 61 -3.28 9.81 -13.13
CA ILE A 61 -3.46 11.22 -12.68
C ILE A 61 -4.16 12.06 -13.75
N TYR A 62 -3.83 11.86 -15.03
CA TYR A 62 -4.46 12.59 -16.14
C TYR A 62 -4.78 11.63 -17.31
N PRO A 63 -5.87 10.85 -17.18
CA PRO A 63 -6.23 9.88 -18.20
C PRO A 63 -6.46 10.58 -19.55
N GLY A 64 -5.78 10.10 -20.59
CA GLY A 64 -5.86 10.63 -21.96
C GLY A 64 -4.76 11.62 -22.35
N LYS A 65 -3.99 12.19 -21.41
CA LYS A 65 -2.78 12.99 -21.75
C LYS A 65 -1.47 12.31 -21.36
N LEU A 66 -1.47 11.54 -20.27
CA LEU A 66 -0.30 10.79 -19.84
C LEU A 66 -0.48 9.33 -20.24
N SER A 67 0.42 8.84 -21.09
CA SER A 67 0.53 7.41 -21.39
C SER A 67 1.38 6.72 -20.32
N TRP A 68 1.27 5.39 -20.22
CA TRP A 68 2.12 4.59 -19.33
C TRP A 68 3.61 4.84 -19.60
N PHE A 69 4.00 4.98 -20.88
CA PHE A 69 5.38 5.22 -21.27
C PHE A 69 5.86 6.61 -20.83
N ALA A 70 5.03 7.64 -20.97
CA ALA A 70 5.35 8.97 -20.44
C ALA A 70 5.52 8.93 -18.91
N GLY A 71 4.67 8.17 -18.21
CA GLY A 71 4.83 7.90 -16.77
C GLY A 71 6.17 7.27 -16.43
N ALA A 72 6.59 6.22 -17.14
CA ALA A 72 7.88 5.56 -16.93
C ALA A 72 9.08 6.50 -17.15
N VAL A 73 9.00 7.37 -18.16
CA VAL A 73 10.02 8.41 -18.40
C VAL A 73 10.08 9.41 -17.23
N ILE A 74 8.92 9.88 -16.75
CA ILE A 74 8.85 10.80 -15.60
C ILE A 74 9.48 10.17 -14.36
N VAL A 75 9.14 8.92 -14.04
CA VAL A 75 9.71 8.17 -12.90
C VAL A 75 11.24 8.09 -13.01
N THR A 76 11.75 7.74 -14.20
CA THR A 76 13.20 7.63 -14.44
C THR A 76 13.91 8.96 -14.25
N LEU A 77 13.33 10.06 -14.78
CA LEU A 77 13.88 11.41 -14.63
C LEU A 77 13.88 11.88 -13.17
N ILE A 78 12.81 11.59 -12.42
CA ILE A 78 12.74 11.91 -10.99
C ILE A 78 13.81 11.13 -10.22
N ALA A 79 13.94 9.82 -10.47
CA ALA A 79 14.96 8.99 -9.83
C ALA A 79 16.38 9.50 -10.11
N ALA A 80 16.64 9.92 -11.36
CA ALA A 80 17.91 10.51 -11.76
C ALA A 80 18.18 11.87 -11.08
N ALA A 81 17.16 12.74 -11.01
CA ALA A 81 17.26 14.04 -10.36
C ALA A 81 17.48 13.93 -8.85
N LEU A 82 16.84 12.95 -8.20
CA LEU A 82 17.02 12.66 -6.77
C LEU A 82 18.34 11.96 -6.47
N GLN A 83 19.11 11.55 -7.49
CA GLN A 83 20.34 10.77 -7.34
C GLN A 83 20.12 9.58 -6.41
N SER A 84 19.09 8.77 -6.66
CA SER A 84 18.66 7.69 -5.75
C SER A 84 19.77 6.67 -5.46
N TRP A 85 20.78 6.55 -6.32
CA TRP A 85 21.97 5.73 -6.09
C TRP A 85 22.84 6.23 -4.92
N SER A 86 22.77 7.52 -4.56
CA SER A 86 23.58 8.09 -3.48
C SER A 86 23.31 7.47 -2.11
N TYR A 87 22.10 6.94 -1.91
CA TYR A 87 21.73 6.25 -0.67
C TYR A 87 22.50 4.93 -0.46
N TYR A 88 23.06 4.32 -1.52
CA TYR A 88 23.86 3.10 -1.42
C TYR A 88 25.28 3.33 -0.87
N PHE A 89 25.76 4.57 -0.80
CA PHE A 89 27.13 4.84 -0.36
C PHE A 89 27.37 4.56 1.13
N ASN A 90 26.31 4.47 1.93
CA ASN A 90 26.42 4.10 3.35
C ASN A 90 25.30 3.11 3.72
N ALA A 91 25.67 1.85 3.94
CA ALA A 91 24.74 0.78 4.25
C ALA A 91 23.93 1.02 5.54
N VAL A 92 24.54 1.63 6.57
CA VAL A 92 23.85 1.93 7.83
C VAL A 92 22.79 3.01 7.61
N SER A 93 23.15 4.11 6.96
CA SER A 93 22.21 5.19 6.63
C SER A 93 21.09 4.69 5.71
N TYR A 94 21.40 3.83 4.75
CA TYR A 94 20.40 3.21 3.88
C TYR A 94 19.36 2.40 4.68
N VAL A 95 19.81 1.56 5.62
CA VAL A 95 18.90 0.74 6.41
C VAL A 95 18.15 1.58 7.45
N GLU A 96 18.88 2.33 8.27
CA GLU A 96 18.30 2.99 9.46
C GLU A 96 17.52 4.27 9.14
N ASN A 97 17.93 5.01 8.11
CA ASN A 97 17.27 6.27 7.75
C ASN A 97 16.29 6.09 6.60
N TRP A 98 16.66 5.36 5.55
CA TRP A 98 15.82 5.22 4.36
C TRP A 98 14.81 4.08 4.48
N LEU A 99 15.27 2.83 4.62
CA LEU A 99 14.38 1.66 4.57
C LEU A 99 13.35 1.63 5.70
N ILE A 100 13.74 1.98 6.93
CA ILE A 100 12.79 2.06 8.05
C ILE A 100 11.72 3.12 7.76
N THR A 101 12.13 4.33 7.37
CA THR A 101 11.21 5.43 7.06
C THR A 101 10.26 5.08 5.93
N TYR A 102 10.79 4.54 4.84
CA TYR A 102 10.02 4.07 3.71
C TYR A 102 9.01 2.98 4.12
N GLY A 103 9.46 1.98 4.88
CA GLY A 103 8.62 0.90 5.38
C GLY A 103 7.49 1.40 6.29
N VAL A 104 7.73 2.39 7.14
CA VAL A 104 6.68 3.00 7.99
C VAL A 104 5.62 3.70 7.15
N VAL A 105 6.05 4.54 6.20
CA VAL A 105 5.14 5.30 5.33
C VAL A 105 4.28 4.35 4.50
N LEU A 106 4.88 3.37 3.83
CA LEU A 106 4.14 2.39 3.04
C LEU A 106 3.28 1.48 3.91
N GLY A 107 3.80 1.02 5.05
CA GLY A 107 3.05 0.17 5.97
C GLY A 107 1.76 0.84 6.45
N ALA A 108 1.77 2.16 6.66
CA ALA A 108 0.55 2.88 7.03
C ALA A 108 -0.49 2.88 5.89
N VAL A 109 -0.05 3.08 4.65
CA VAL A 109 -0.92 3.04 3.46
C VAL A 109 -1.47 1.63 3.23
N GLU A 110 -0.60 0.62 3.29
CA GLU A 110 -0.96 -0.79 3.17
C GLU A 110 -1.94 -1.22 4.26
N GLY A 111 -1.72 -0.80 5.51
CA GLY A 111 -2.62 -1.05 6.63
C GLY A 111 -4.03 -0.52 6.36
N ILE A 112 -4.15 0.70 5.86
CA ILE A 112 -5.45 1.28 5.49
C ILE A 112 -6.11 0.45 4.38
N ILE A 113 -5.39 0.12 3.31
CA ILE A 113 -5.92 -0.64 2.16
C ILE A 113 -6.36 -2.04 2.58
N ILE A 114 -5.51 -2.77 3.32
CA ILE A 114 -5.78 -4.13 3.78
C ILE A 114 -7.00 -4.15 4.68
N PHE A 115 -7.08 -3.25 5.67
CA PHE A 115 -8.20 -3.24 6.60
C PHE A 115 -9.50 -2.75 5.95
N ASP A 116 -9.44 -1.80 5.01
CA ASP A 116 -10.62 -1.43 4.21
C ASP A 116 -11.14 -2.63 3.42
N TYR A 117 -10.27 -3.28 2.65
CA TYR A 117 -10.69 -4.33 1.73
C TYR A 117 -11.05 -5.63 2.44
N ALA A 118 -10.21 -6.10 3.37
CA ALA A 118 -10.38 -7.40 4.01
C ALA A 118 -11.31 -7.35 5.23
N ALA A 119 -11.26 -6.30 6.05
CA ALA A 119 -11.99 -6.25 7.31
C ALA A 119 -13.32 -5.48 7.23
N ILE A 120 -13.37 -4.35 6.53
CA ILE A 120 -14.62 -3.60 6.32
C ILE A 120 -15.43 -4.25 5.20
N ARG A 121 -14.83 -4.38 4.01
CA ARG A 121 -15.53 -4.79 2.80
C ARG A 121 -15.61 -6.30 2.59
N ARG A 122 -14.87 -7.10 3.38
CA ARG A 122 -14.84 -8.57 3.26
C ARG A 122 -14.60 -9.04 1.82
N PHE A 123 -13.62 -8.43 1.15
CA PHE A 123 -13.22 -8.73 -0.23
C PHE A 123 -14.28 -8.41 -1.31
N ARG A 124 -15.28 -7.58 -0.99
CA ARG A 124 -16.34 -7.15 -1.91
C ARG A 124 -16.21 -5.67 -2.21
N LEU A 125 -15.90 -5.33 -3.45
CA LEU A 125 -15.71 -3.94 -3.88
C LEU A 125 -16.57 -3.67 -5.11
N SER A 126 -17.38 -2.61 -5.09
CA SER A 126 -18.05 -2.12 -6.30
C SER A 126 -17.01 -1.62 -7.30
N LEU A 127 -16.83 -2.37 -8.40
CA LEU A 127 -15.99 -1.93 -9.51
C LEU A 127 -16.58 -0.68 -10.17
N TYR A 128 -17.91 -0.64 -10.34
CA TYR A 128 -18.59 0.47 -10.98
C TYR A 128 -18.31 1.80 -10.26
N ASP A 129 -18.52 1.84 -8.95
CA ASP A 129 -18.33 3.04 -8.14
C ASP A 129 -16.87 3.51 -8.04
N ASN A 130 -15.91 2.63 -8.32
CA ASN A 130 -14.49 2.96 -8.34
C ASN A 130 -14.10 3.79 -9.56
N TYR A 131 -14.84 3.67 -10.67
CA TYR A 131 -14.54 4.38 -11.92
C TYR A 131 -15.42 5.62 -12.15
N ILE A 132 -16.43 5.87 -11.33
CA ILE A 132 -17.30 7.04 -11.47
C ILE A 132 -16.95 8.16 -10.45
N PRO A 133 -16.78 9.42 -10.90
CA PRO A 133 -16.41 10.53 -10.00
C PRO A 133 -17.42 10.82 -8.88
N GLN A 134 -18.68 10.43 -9.07
CA GLN A 134 -19.79 10.64 -8.14
C GLN A 134 -20.25 9.34 -7.46
N GLY A 135 -19.40 8.32 -7.42
CA GLY A 135 -19.71 7.06 -6.75
C GLY A 135 -19.56 7.12 -5.23
N ARG A 136 -19.86 6.01 -4.58
CA ARG A 136 -19.80 5.86 -3.11
C ARG A 136 -18.42 6.14 -2.51
N PHE A 137 -17.35 6.07 -3.30
CA PHE A 137 -15.96 6.29 -2.85
C PHE A 137 -15.50 7.76 -2.95
N ARG A 138 -16.40 8.70 -3.25
CA ARG A 138 -16.06 10.13 -3.32
C ARG A 138 -15.81 10.75 -1.94
N TYR A 139 -16.47 10.26 -0.88
CA TYR A 139 -16.35 10.78 0.49
C TYR A 139 -16.39 12.33 0.57
N TRP A 140 -15.44 12.96 1.26
CA TRP A 140 -15.36 14.41 1.39
C TRP A 140 -14.54 15.02 0.25
N LYS A 141 -15.23 15.55 -0.77
CA LYS A 141 -14.62 16.22 -1.94
C LYS A 141 -13.58 15.36 -2.70
N GLY A 142 -13.74 14.03 -2.69
CA GLY A 142 -12.80 13.09 -3.31
C GLY A 142 -11.78 12.48 -2.36
N ILE A 143 -11.81 12.84 -1.06
CA ILE A 143 -10.85 12.36 -0.06
C ILE A 143 -11.60 11.60 1.04
N ASN A 144 -11.10 10.41 1.39
CA ASN A 144 -11.52 9.71 2.60
C ASN A 144 -10.82 10.32 3.83
N PRO A 145 -11.53 11.06 4.70
CA PRO A 145 -10.90 11.69 5.86
C PRO A 145 -10.40 10.66 6.89
N ALA A 146 -11.02 9.48 7.00
CA ALA A 146 -10.52 8.43 7.89
C ALA A 146 -9.16 7.92 7.43
N ALA A 147 -8.96 7.70 6.13
CA ALA A 147 -7.68 7.26 5.58
C ALA A 147 -6.58 8.30 5.86
N PHE A 148 -6.85 9.57 5.56
CA PHE A 148 -5.89 10.65 5.79
C PHE A 148 -5.50 10.80 7.26
N ILE A 149 -6.49 10.81 8.17
CA ILE A 149 -6.24 10.93 9.60
C ILE A 149 -5.49 9.71 10.14
N SER A 150 -5.85 8.50 9.69
CA SER A 150 -5.17 7.26 10.11
C SER A 150 -3.70 7.28 9.71
N PHE A 151 -3.41 7.73 8.49
CA PHE A 151 -2.04 7.90 8.01
C PHE A 151 -1.26 8.90 8.87
N VAL A 152 -1.80 10.11 9.07
CA VAL A 152 -1.12 11.17 9.85
C VAL A 152 -0.89 10.75 11.30
N ILE A 153 -1.90 10.19 11.97
CA ILE A 153 -1.75 9.72 13.35
C ILE A 153 -0.69 8.61 13.43
N THR A 154 -0.67 7.68 12.48
CA THR A 154 0.34 6.61 12.45
C THR A 154 1.74 7.20 12.29
N MET A 155 1.92 8.19 11.41
CA MET A 155 3.22 8.88 11.26
C MET A 155 3.65 9.55 12.57
N ILE A 156 2.73 10.20 13.29
CA ILE A 156 3.04 10.82 14.59
C ILE A 156 3.36 9.76 15.66
N LEU A 157 2.71 8.60 15.65
CA LEU A 157 2.97 7.56 16.63
C LEU A 157 4.32 6.87 16.39
N VAL A 158 4.68 6.60 15.13
CA VAL A 158 5.94 5.92 14.79
C VAL A 158 7.11 6.91 14.72
N PHE A 159 6.88 8.13 14.23
CA PHE A 159 7.83 9.25 14.21
C PHE A 159 7.31 10.43 15.06
N PRO A 160 7.24 10.26 16.39
CA PRO A 160 6.84 11.35 17.27
C PRO A 160 7.80 12.53 17.13
N PRO A 161 7.29 13.77 17.10
CA PRO A 161 8.14 14.94 17.01
C PRO A 161 9.08 15.00 18.22
N ASN A 162 10.37 15.14 17.94
CA ASN A 162 11.40 15.13 18.97
C ASN A 162 11.75 16.56 19.42
N TYR A 163 10.93 17.15 20.29
CA TYR A 163 11.14 18.51 20.80
C TYR A 163 12.31 18.63 21.80
N TYR A 164 12.79 17.52 22.35
CA TYR A 164 13.74 17.49 23.46
C TYR A 164 15.12 16.92 23.08
N GLY A 165 15.36 16.59 21.80
CA GLY A 165 16.60 15.98 21.33
C GLY A 165 16.83 14.54 21.83
N ILE A 166 15.80 13.89 22.38
CA ILE A 166 15.84 12.51 22.88
C ILE A 166 15.79 11.57 21.67
N PRO A 167 16.58 10.48 21.60
CA PRO A 167 16.47 9.52 20.51
C PRO A 167 15.02 9.06 20.30
N ILE A 168 14.54 9.05 19.05
CA ILE A 168 13.14 8.72 18.73
C ILE A 168 12.71 7.40 19.37
N THR A 169 13.62 6.43 19.45
CA THR A 169 13.41 5.10 20.03
C THR A 169 13.18 5.09 21.55
N GLN A 170 13.44 6.20 22.25
CA GLN A 170 13.41 6.28 23.71
C GLN A 170 12.33 7.22 24.26
N LEU A 171 11.47 7.78 23.39
CA LEU A 171 10.49 8.79 23.80
C LEU A 171 9.39 8.26 24.74
N TYR A 172 9.01 6.99 24.60
CA TYR A 172 8.05 6.33 25.50
C TYR A 172 8.27 4.80 25.53
N PRO A 173 7.74 4.10 26.56
CA PRO A 173 7.90 2.64 26.67
C PRO A 173 7.39 1.89 25.44
N GLY A 174 8.22 1.03 24.85
CA GLY A 174 7.89 0.24 23.65
C GLY A 174 8.17 0.93 22.32
N GLN A 175 8.52 2.22 22.31
CA GLN A 175 8.77 2.97 21.06
C GLN A 175 9.92 2.41 20.22
N ALA A 176 10.99 1.91 20.86
CA ALA A 176 12.09 1.27 20.15
C ALA A 176 11.60 0.06 19.33
N TRP A 177 10.70 -0.75 19.90
CA TRP A 177 10.14 -1.91 19.22
C TRP A 177 9.24 -1.51 18.04
N VAL A 178 8.40 -0.48 18.25
CA VAL A 178 7.53 0.09 17.20
C VAL A 178 8.36 0.61 16.03
N TYR A 179 9.43 1.37 16.32
CA TYR A 179 10.32 1.93 15.32
C TYR A 179 11.11 0.86 14.55
N GLN A 180 11.72 -0.09 15.27
CA GLN A 180 12.51 -1.17 14.67
C GLN A 180 11.64 -2.10 13.80
N ASN A 181 10.36 -2.27 14.18
CA ASN A 181 9.36 -3.01 13.40
C ASN A 181 8.42 -2.06 12.67
N GLY A 182 8.95 -0.94 12.19
CA GLY A 182 8.17 0.18 11.66
C GLY A 182 7.10 -0.24 10.65
N TRP A 183 7.47 -1.05 9.67
CA TRP A 183 6.53 -1.53 8.64
C TRP A 183 5.32 -2.27 9.22
N ILE A 184 5.54 -3.30 10.04
CA ILE A 184 4.46 -4.11 10.65
C ILE A 184 3.64 -3.26 11.63
N SER A 185 4.33 -2.45 12.44
CA SER A 185 3.68 -1.60 13.42
C SER A 185 2.75 -0.60 12.73
N SER A 186 3.19 0.01 11.63
CA SER A 186 2.40 0.95 10.84
C SER A 186 1.16 0.30 10.20
N ILE A 187 1.28 -0.92 9.68
CA ILE A 187 0.13 -1.68 9.14
C ILE A 187 -0.95 -1.83 10.21
N VAL A 188 -0.57 -2.28 11.40
CA VAL A 188 -1.51 -2.56 12.49
C VAL A 188 -2.11 -1.27 13.05
N ILE A 189 -1.28 -0.26 13.33
CA ILE A 189 -1.72 1.02 13.90
C ILE A 189 -2.66 1.74 12.93
N ALA A 190 -2.26 1.90 11.66
CA ALA A 190 -3.07 2.58 10.67
C ALA A 190 -4.38 1.83 10.39
N GLY A 191 -4.32 0.50 10.28
CA GLY A 191 -5.49 -0.35 10.09
C GLY A 191 -6.51 -0.22 11.22
N ILE A 192 -6.07 -0.27 12.48
CA ILE A 192 -6.97 -0.15 13.65
C ILE A 192 -7.62 1.23 13.70
N ILE A 193 -6.83 2.30 13.56
CA ILE A 193 -7.36 3.67 13.58
C ILE A 193 -8.38 3.84 12.44
N TYR A 194 -8.06 3.32 11.26
CA TYR A 194 -8.92 3.38 10.09
C TYR A 194 -10.26 2.66 10.32
N LEU A 195 -10.24 1.45 10.91
CA LEU A 195 -11.47 0.72 11.24
C LEU A 195 -12.39 1.51 12.17
N ILE A 196 -11.81 2.14 13.20
CA ILE A 196 -12.56 2.92 14.18
C ILE A 196 -13.19 4.14 13.48
N LEU A 197 -12.40 4.92 12.75
CA LEU A 197 -12.88 6.11 12.07
C LEU A 197 -13.90 5.79 10.97
N MET A 198 -13.70 4.70 10.23
CA MET A 198 -14.67 4.28 9.21
C MET A 198 -15.99 3.86 9.83
N LYS A 199 -15.95 3.00 10.86
CA LYS A 199 -17.17 2.46 11.47
C LYS A 199 -18.00 3.54 12.17
N PHE A 200 -17.35 4.41 12.93
CA PHE A 200 -18.07 5.32 13.82
C PHE A 200 -18.29 6.72 13.24
N TRP A 201 -17.62 7.07 12.14
CA TRP A 201 -17.71 8.42 11.58
C TRP A 201 -17.91 8.47 10.06
N VAL A 202 -17.02 7.87 9.27
CA VAL A 202 -17.03 8.07 7.81
C VAL A 202 -18.16 7.31 7.12
N MET A 203 -18.33 6.01 7.39
CA MET A 203 -19.42 5.24 6.75
C MET A 203 -20.80 5.80 7.12
N PRO A 204 -21.14 6.07 8.41
CA PRO A 204 -22.44 6.65 8.74
C PRO A 204 -22.73 8.00 8.09
N ARG A 205 -21.69 8.79 7.78
CA ARG A 205 -21.83 10.13 7.23
C ARG A 205 -21.83 10.19 5.70
N TYR A 206 -21.03 9.35 5.05
CA TYR A 206 -20.78 9.43 3.61
C TYR A 206 -21.30 8.21 2.83
N GLN A 207 -21.59 7.09 3.50
CA GLN A 207 -22.07 5.84 2.90
C GLN A 207 -23.21 5.24 3.73
N PRO A 208 -24.31 5.98 3.97
CA PRO A 208 -25.43 5.51 4.82
C PRO A 208 -26.13 4.26 4.27
N GLU A 209 -26.01 3.99 2.98
CA GLU A 209 -26.52 2.80 2.31
C GLU A 209 -25.75 1.52 2.67
N VAL A 210 -24.52 1.65 3.18
CA VAL A 210 -23.69 0.52 3.55
C VAL A 210 -24.11 0.03 4.94
N ILE A 211 -24.49 -1.24 5.00
CA ILE A 211 -24.99 -1.89 6.22
C ILE A 211 -24.28 -3.21 6.45
N GLY A 212 -24.23 -3.65 7.71
CA GLY A 212 -23.62 -4.92 8.07
C GLY A 212 -22.80 -4.83 9.36
N ASP A 213 -21.90 -5.79 9.52
CA ASP A 213 -21.04 -5.91 10.69
C ASP A 213 -19.65 -6.41 10.28
N PHE A 214 -18.72 -6.44 11.24
CA PHE A 214 -17.38 -6.95 10.94
C PHE A 214 -17.37 -8.43 10.57
N LYS A 215 -18.37 -9.25 10.92
CA LYS A 215 -18.37 -10.69 10.60
C LYS A 215 -18.72 -10.92 9.13
N ASN A 216 -19.78 -10.26 8.65
CA ASN A 216 -20.34 -10.47 7.32
C ASN A 216 -19.89 -9.39 6.31
N GLY A 217 -19.26 -8.32 6.81
CA GLY A 217 -18.81 -7.17 6.04
C GLY A 217 -19.82 -6.05 6.04
N PHE A 218 -19.36 -4.86 5.68
CA PHE A 218 -20.17 -3.68 5.44
C PHE A 218 -20.38 -3.58 3.93
N ASN A 219 -21.59 -3.89 3.45
CA ASN A 219 -21.90 -3.94 2.02
C ASN A 219 -23.16 -3.11 1.74
N ALA A 220 -23.19 -2.45 0.59
CA ALA A 220 -24.41 -1.84 0.10
C ALA A 220 -25.37 -2.91 -0.48
N PRO A 221 -26.68 -2.62 -0.63
CA PRO A 221 -27.66 -3.57 -1.15
C PRO A 221 -27.31 -4.10 -2.54
N ASP A 222 -26.88 -3.23 -3.45
CA ASP A 222 -26.50 -3.57 -4.81
C ASP A 222 -25.28 -4.50 -4.85
N GLU A 223 -24.24 -4.19 -4.06
CA GLU A 223 -23.07 -5.07 -3.89
C GLU A 223 -23.48 -6.44 -3.35
N ALA A 224 -24.27 -6.48 -2.28
CA ALA A 224 -24.70 -7.74 -1.69
C ALA A 224 -25.48 -8.59 -2.70
N TYR A 225 -26.30 -7.96 -3.54
CA TYR A 225 -27.01 -8.64 -4.64
C TYR A 225 -26.06 -9.17 -5.71
N ILE A 226 -25.15 -8.33 -6.22
CA ILE A 226 -24.17 -8.72 -7.25
C ILE A 226 -23.28 -9.87 -6.77
N PHE A 227 -22.83 -9.82 -5.52
CA PHE A 227 -22.01 -10.87 -4.91
C PHE A 227 -22.83 -12.05 -4.36
N GLY A 228 -24.17 -12.04 -4.50
CA GLY A 228 -25.04 -13.15 -4.16
C GLY A 228 -25.08 -13.51 -2.66
N VAL A 229 -24.88 -12.54 -1.77
CA VAL A 229 -24.70 -12.77 -0.33
C VAL A 229 -26.05 -12.86 0.40
N LYS A 230 -26.76 -13.99 0.22
CA LYS A 230 -28.16 -14.16 0.67
C LYS A 230 -28.40 -13.94 2.17
N ASP A 231 -27.43 -14.30 3.01
CA ASP A 231 -27.54 -14.20 4.47
C ASP A 231 -27.29 -12.77 4.99
N HIS A 232 -26.84 -11.86 4.12
CA HIS A 232 -26.54 -10.49 4.49
C HIS A 232 -27.80 -9.61 4.48
N PRO A 233 -28.02 -8.73 5.48
CA PRO A 233 -29.23 -7.90 5.54
C PRO A 233 -29.44 -7.03 4.30
N ALA A 234 -28.35 -6.53 3.70
CA ALA A 234 -28.41 -5.72 2.49
C ALA A 234 -28.98 -6.48 1.27
N TYR A 235 -28.83 -7.80 1.21
CA TYR A 235 -29.36 -8.60 0.10
C TYR A 235 -30.88 -8.61 0.08
N LYS A 236 -31.51 -8.70 1.26
CA LYS A 236 -32.98 -8.67 1.38
C LYS A 236 -33.54 -7.32 0.93
N ILE A 237 -32.89 -6.24 1.36
CA ILE A 237 -33.23 -4.88 0.95
C ILE A 237 -33.13 -4.72 -0.58
N ALA A 238 -32.07 -5.25 -1.19
CA ALA A 238 -31.91 -5.22 -2.65
C ALA A 238 -33.04 -5.95 -3.38
N LEU A 239 -33.46 -7.12 -2.89
CA LEU A 239 -34.58 -7.87 -3.46
C LEU A 239 -35.90 -7.11 -3.37
N GLU A 240 -36.17 -6.46 -2.24
CA GLU A 240 -37.37 -5.64 -2.05
C GLU A 240 -37.42 -4.49 -3.08
N TYR A 241 -36.30 -3.78 -3.28
CA TYR A 241 -36.22 -2.72 -4.31
C TYR A 241 -36.46 -3.25 -5.72
N ILE A 242 -35.89 -4.41 -6.07
CA ILE A 242 -36.07 -5.01 -7.41
C ILE A 242 -37.54 -5.40 -7.63
N GLN A 243 -38.17 -6.02 -6.62
CA GLN A 243 -39.58 -6.43 -6.70
C GLN A 243 -40.52 -5.21 -6.84
N GLN A 244 -40.27 -4.15 -6.08
CA GLN A 244 -41.02 -2.89 -6.18
C GLN A 244 -40.88 -2.26 -7.57
N ALA A 245 -39.65 -2.23 -8.12
CA ALA A 245 -39.40 -1.71 -9.46
C ALA A 245 -40.11 -2.53 -10.56
N GLN A 246 -40.14 -3.86 -10.43
CA GLN A 246 -40.88 -4.74 -11.34
C GLN A 246 -42.39 -4.50 -11.30
N GLN A 247 -42.96 -4.32 -10.10
CA GLN A 247 -44.39 -4.02 -9.94
C GLN A 247 -44.76 -2.64 -10.49
N GLN A 248 -43.90 -1.63 -10.32
CA GLN A 248 -44.12 -0.29 -10.89
C GLN A 248 -43.97 -0.27 -12.41
N GLY A 249 -42.99 -0.99 -12.96
CA GLY A 249 -42.81 -1.13 -14.42
C GLY A 249 -43.98 -1.84 -15.11
N GLN A 250 -44.70 -2.71 -14.39
CA GLN A 250 -45.95 -3.31 -14.86
C GLN A 250 -47.15 -2.35 -14.85
N MET A 251 -47.13 -1.26 -14.06
CA MET A 251 -48.21 -0.26 -13.99
C MET A 251 -48.06 0.93 -14.96
N THR A 252 -46.88 1.14 -15.55
CA THR A 252 -46.63 2.23 -16.51
C THR A 252 -46.60 1.76 -17.97
N GLY A 253 -46.98 0.51 -18.23
CA GLY A 253 -46.94 -0.14 -19.55
C GLY A 253 -48.24 -0.11 -20.35
N ASP A 254 -49.26 0.61 -19.88
CA ASP A 254 -50.55 0.85 -20.56
C ASP A 254 -50.65 2.28 -21.11
#